data_AF-A0A832AN32-F1
#
_entry.id   AF-A0A832AN32-F1
#
_cell.length_a   1.000
_cell.length_b   1.000
_cell.length_c   1.000
_cell.angle_alpha   90.00
_cell.angle_beta   90.00
_cell.angle_gamma   90.00
#
_symmetry.space_group_name_H-M   'P 1'
#
loop_
_entity.id
_entity.type
_entity.pdbx_description
1 polymer ?
#
loop_
_entity_poly.entity_id
_entity_poly.type
_entity_poly.pdbx_seq_one_letter_code
_entity_poly.pdbx_strand_id
1 'polypeptide(L)'
;MLVGLGVTLSSCGGSQAAALGHTACVDVSASLREYAISTRAHSAESARHERARALEELRRALPPAALAGSAGGPWEALTATLSESSRVPEADLVEALTAQCAATLAP
;
A
#
# COMPACT_ATOMS: atom_id res chain seq x y z
N MET A 1 -13.70 7.16 -48.59
CA MET A 1 -14.80 6.79 -47.68
C MET A 1 -14.16 6.11 -46.48
N LEU A 2 -14.20 6.76 -45.30
CA LEU A 2 -13.64 6.27 -44.04
C LEU A 2 -14.47 5.09 -43.50
N VAL A 3 -13.83 4.04 -42.99
CA VAL A 3 -14.19 3.23 -41.78
C VAL A 3 -12.96 2.36 -41.49
N GLY A 4 -12.35 2.23 -40.32
CA GLY A 4 -12.60 2.69 -38.97
C GLY A 4 -11.56 1.96 -38.11
N LEU A 5 -10.42 2.60 -37.81
CA LEU A 5 -9.43 2.10 -36.87
C LEU A 5 -10.04 2.21 -35.46
N GLY A 6 -10.79 1.18 -35.06
CA GLY A 6 -11.25 1.00 -33.70
C GLY A 6 -10.08 0.65 -32.80
N VAL A 7 -9.33 1.65 -32.36
CA VAL A 7 -8.30 1.47 -31.34
C VAL A 7 -9.00 1.30 -30.00
N THR A 8 -9.14 0.06 -29.53
CA THR A 8 -9.62 -0.26 -28.17
C THR A 8 -8.53 0.08 -27.15
N LEU A 9 -8.36 1.36 -26.82
CA LEU A 9 -7.40 1.90 -25.85
C LEU A 9 -7.88 1.82 -24.39
N SER A 10 -8.51 0.73 -23.96
CA SER A 10 -9.22 0.70 -22.67
C SER A 10 -8.62 -0.16 -21.54
N SER A 11 -7.35 -0.59 -21.57
CA SER A 11 -6.82 -1.42 -20.45
C SER A 11 -5.39 -1.18 -19.94
N CYS A 12 -4.59 -0.29 -20.54
CA CYS A 12 -3.23 -0.06 -20.04
C CYS A 12 -3.18 0.71 -18.71
N GLY A 13 -4.14 1.61 -18.44
CA GLY A 13 -4.16 2.41 -17.20
C GLY A 13 -4.54 1.60 -15.95
N GLY A 14 -5.58 0.76 -16.06
CA GLY A 14 -6.05 -0.04 -14.93
C GLY A 14 -5.07 -1.16 -14.52
N SER A 15 -4.43 -1.80 -15.50
CA SER A 15 -3.43 -2.85 -15.24
C SER A 15 -2.16 -2.29 -14.59
N GLN A 16 -1.72 -1.10 -15.00
CA GLN A 16 -0.59 -0.42 -14.37
C GLN A 16 -0.91 0.06 -12.95
N ALA A 17 -2.10 0.64 -12.73
CA ALA A 17 -2.55 1.04 -11.39
C ALA A 17 -2.64 -0.15 -10.44
N ALA A 18 -3.17 -1.30 -10.90
CA ALA A 18 -3.20 -2.53 -10.11
C ALA A 18 -1.79 -3.02 -9.77
N ALA A 19 -0.86 -3.08 -10.73
CA ALA A 19 0.52 -3.49 -10.48
C ALA A 19 1.23 -2.59 -9.44
N LEU A 20 1.01 -1.29 -9.50
CA LEU A 20 1.54 -0.33 -8.53
C LEU A 20 0.89 -0.52 -7.15
N GLY A 21 -0.42 -0.68 -7.10
CA GLY A 21 -1.15 -0.94 -5.86
C GLY A 21 -0.71 -2.25 -5.18
N HIS A 22 -0.52 -3.32 -5.96
CA HIS A 22 0.04 -4.57 -5.46
C HIS A 22 1.47 -4.39 -4.92
N THR A 23 2.30 -3.59 -5.61
CA THR A 23 3.64 -3.24 -5.13
C THR A 23 3.56 -2.56 -3.76
N ALA A 24 2.67 -1.58 -3.60
CA ALA A 24 2.45 -0.93 -2.31
C ALA A 24 2.00 -1.93 -1.23
N CYS A 25 1.12 -2.87 -1.55
CA CYS A 25 0.67 -3.90 -0.61
C CYS A 25 1.75 -4.91 -0.20
N VAL A 26 2.77 -5.13 -1.04
CA VAL A 26 3.96 -5.92 -0.64
C VAL A 26 4.74 -5.19 0.46
N ASP A 27 5.01 -3.89 0.28
CA ASP A 27 5.69 -3.08 1.29
C ASP A 27 4.83 -2.94 2.58
N VAL A 28 3.51 -2.75 2.46
CA VAL A 28 2.60 -2.77 3.63
C VAL A 28 2.70 -4.11 4.38
N SER A 29 2.67 -5.23 3.68
CA SER A 29 2.79 -6.56 4.31
C SER A 29 4.12 -6.74 5.04
N ALA A 30 5.19 -6.19 4.48
CA ALA A 30 6.48 -6.18 5.13
C ALA A 30 6.49 -5.29 6.38
N SER A 31 5.86 -4.11 6.34
CA SER A 31 5.66 -3.26 7.52
C SER A 31 4.97 -4.01 8.64
N LEU A 32 3.81 -4.62 8.33
CA LEU A 32 2.99 -5.32 9.32
C LEU A 32 3.75 -6.48 9.98
N ARG A 33 4.63 -7.15 9.23
CA ARG A 33 5.52 -8.19 9.77
C ARG A 33 6.54 -7.60 10.74
N GLU A 34 7.27 -6.56 10.36
CA GLU A 34 8.27 -5.93 11.25
C GLU A 34 7.61 -5.32 12.50
N TYR A 35 6.44 -4.71 12.33
CA TYR A 35 5.63 -4.23 13.45
C TYR A 35 5.23 -5.37 14.39
N ALA A 36 4.74 -6.50 13.86
CA ALA A 36 4.41 -7.68 14.66
C ALA A 36 5.63 -8.24 15.41
N ILE A 37 6.81 -8.26 14.78
CA ILE A 37 8.07 -8.64 15.46
C ILE A 37 8.37 -7.66 16.60
N SER A 38 8.20 -6.35 16.38
CA SER A 38 8.41 -5.32 17.40
C SER A 38 7.54 -5.52 18.65
N THR A 39 6.29 -6.01 18.48
CA THR A 39 5.37 -6.26 19.60
C THR A 39 5.78 -7.45 20.48
N ARG A 40 6.65 -8.33 19.96
CA ARG A 40 7.14 -9.53 20.64
C ARG A 40 8.60 -9.43 21.05
N ALA A 41 9.23 -8.29 20.81
CA ALA A 41 10.64 -8.04 21.06
C ALA A 41 10.98 -8.15 22.56
N HIS A 42 12.11 -8.79 22.87
CA HIS A 42 12.55 -9.03 24.25
C HIS A 42 13.21 -7.80 24.92
N SER A 43 13.44 -6.72 24.18
CA SER A 43 14.00 -5.48 24.71
C SER A 43 13.40 -4.25 24.05
N ALA A 44 13.46 -3.11 24.73
CA ALA A 44 13.00 -1.83 24.18
C ALA A 44 13.85 -1.39 22.97
N GLU A 45 15.14 -1.76 22.95
CA GLU A 45 16.06 -1.49 21.84
C GLU A 45 15.57 -2.17 20.56
N SER A 46 15.32 -3.49 20.62
CA SER A 46 14.87 -4.25 19.45
C SER A 46 13.45 -3.85 19.04
N ALA A 47 12.55 -3.57 19.99
CA ALA A 47 11.22 -3.05 19.67
C ALA A 47 11.30 -1.73 18.87
N ARG A 48 12.17 -0.80 19.27
CA ARG A 48 12.38 0.46 18.54
C ARG A 48 12.95 0.24 17.15
N HIS A 49 13.94 -0.66 17.03
CA HIS A 49 14.58 -0.99 15.76
C HIS A 49 13.57 -1.55 14.75
N GLU A 50 12.74 -2.51 15.17
CA GLU A 50 11.74 -3.11 14.28
C GLU A 50 10.60 -2.16 13.92
N ARG A 51 10.19 -1.28 14.86
CA ARG A 51 9.23 -0.20 14.53
C ARG A 51 9.79 0.79 13.51
N ALA A 52 11.08 1.11 13.60
CA ALA A 52 11.72 1.99 12.62
C ALA A 52 11.76 1.34 11.23
N ARG A 53 12.00 0.03 11.17
CA ARG A 53 11.92 -0.74 9.92
C ARG A 53 10.51 -0.75 9.37
N ALA A 54 9.51 -1.08 10.18
CA ALA A 54 8.11 -1.07 9.77
C ALA A 54 7.71 0.28 9.16
N LEU A 55 8.00 1.39 9.84
CA LEU A 55 7.72 2.73 9.32
C LEU A 55 8.44 3.04 7.99
N GLU A 56 9.65 2.51 7.79
CA GLU A 56 10.35 2.65 6.51
C GLU A 56 9.63 1.89 5.38
N GLU A 57 9.13 0.68 5.65
CA GLU A 57 8.31 -0.06 4.70
C GLU A 57 7.05 0.74 4.29
N LEU A 58 6.33 1.35 5.26
CA LEU A 58 5.16 2.20 4.94
C LEU A 58 5.53 3.41 4.07
N ARG A 59 6.69 4.02 4.31
CA ARG A 59 7.17 5.14 3.49
C ARG A 59 7.46 4.71 2.06
N ARG A 60 8.00 3.50 1.86
CA ARG A 60 8.23 2.95 0.52
C ARG A 60 6.95 2.52 -0.18
N ALA A 61 5.93 2.12 0.56
CA ALA A 61 4.60 1.83 0.02
C ALA A 61 3.88 3.07 -0.52
N LEU A 62 4.17 4.26 0.02
CA LEU A 62 3.44 5.50 -0.29
C LEU A 62 3.55 5.94 -1.77
N PRO A 63 4.74 6.03 -2.41
CA PRO A 63 4.82 6.40 -3.82
C PRO A 63 4.04 5.49 -4.78
N PRO A 64 4.18 4.14 -4.76
CA PRO A 64 3.40 3.28 -5.63
C PRO A 64 1.90 3.33 -5.31
N ALA A 65 1.51 3.48 -4.03
CA ALA A 65 0.12 3.67 -3.66
C ALA A 65 -0.45 4.98 -4.25
N ALA A 66 0.27 6.09 -4.14
CA ALA A 66 -0.16 7.39 -4.67
C ALA A 66 -0.32 7.37 -6.21
N LEU A 67 0.58 6.68 -6.91
CA LEU A 67 0.46 6.49 -8.36
C LEU A 67 -0.77 5.62 -8.70
N ALA A 68 -1.01 4.54 -7.96
CA ALA A 68 -2.20 3.72 -8.13
C ALA A 68 -3.49 4.49 -7.81
N GLY A 69 -3.49 5.26 -6.72
CA GLY A 69 -4.59 6.10 -6.27
C GLY A 69 -4.92 7.24 -7.23
N SER A 70 -3.95 7.73 -8.02
CA SER A 70 -4.19 8.72 -9.07
C SER A 70 -5.08 8.20 -10.21
N ALA A 71 -5.16 6.88 -10.40
CA ALA A 71 -6.10 6.23 -11.31
C ALA A 71 -7.50 6.02 -10.69
N GLY A 72 -7.66 6.36 -9.41
CA GLY A 72 -8.88 6.25 -8.62
C GLY A 72 -9.20 4.84 -8.11
N GLY A 73 -10.40 4.69 -7.53
CA GLY A 73 -10.94 3.41 -7.12
C GLY A 73 -10.39 2.89 -5.79
N PRO A 74 -10.15 1.57 -5.63
CA PRO A 74 -9.86 0.97 -4.33
C PRO A 74 -8.52 1.41 -3.71
N TRP A 75 -7.64 2.02 -4.52
CA TRP A 75 -6.31 2.48 -4.11
C TRP A 75 -6.30 3.86 -3.44
N GLU A 76 -7.39 4.63 -3.56
CA GLU A 76 -7.52 5.95 -2.90
C GLU A 76 -7.49 5.81 -1.37
N ALA A 77 -8.23 4.83 -0.84
CA ALA A 77 -8.26 4.55 0.59
C ALA A 77 -6.87 4.14 1.12
N LEU A 78 -6.17 3.28 0.38
CA LEU A 78 -4.80 2.86 0.70
C LEU A 78 -3.85 4.05 0.76
N THR A 79 -3.92 4.94 -0.23
CA THR A 79 -3.08 6.14 -0.30
C THR A 79 -3.34 7.08 0.88
N ALA A 80 -4.61 7.29 1.23
CA ALA A 80 -5.00 8.12 2.36
C ALA A 80 -4.46 7.57 3.69
N THR A 81 -4.67 6.27 3.95
CA THR A 81 -4.17 5.62 5.17
C THR A 81 -2.64 5.64 5.26
N LEU A 82 -1.93 5.38 4.14
CA LEU A 82 -0.47 5.46 4.12
C LEU A 82 0.04 6.89 4.36
N SER A 83 -0.68 7.92 3.90
CA SER A 83 -0.32 9.32 4.14
C SER A 83 -0.41 9.72 5.62
N GLU A 84 -1.24 9.01 6.40
CA GLU A 84 -1.35 9.20 7.84
C GLU A 84 -0.26 8.48 8.65
N SER A 85 0.54 7.59 8.04
CA SER A 85 1.61 6.83 8.74
C SER A 85 2.67 7.70 9.43
N SER A 86 2.81 8.96 9.01
CA SER A 86 3.71 9.93 9.64
C SER A 86 3.15 10.60 10.90
N ARG A 87 1.84 10.51 11.12
CA ARG A 87 1.10 11.22 12.18
C ARG A 87 0.41 10.27 13.15
N VAL A 88 -0.11 9.16 12.63
CA VAL A 88 -0.90 8.18 13.37
C VAL A 88 0.00 7.00 13.76
N PRO A 89 -0.06 6.53 15.02
CA PRO A 89 0.64 5.33 15.43
C PRO A 89 0.30 4.14 14.53
N GLU A 90 1.31 3.37 14.12
CA GLU A 90 1.12 2.24 13.21
C GLU A 90 0.10 1.22 13.74
N ALA A 91 0.02 1.03 15.07
CA ALA A 91 -0.97 0.18 15.74
C ALA A 91 -2.41 0.46 15.27
N ASP A 92 -2.74 1.73 15.10
CA ASP A 92 -4.09 2.19 14.74
C ASP A 92 -4.35 2.05 13.22
N LEU A 93 -3.30 1.84 12.43
CA LEU A 93 -3.36 1.68 10.98
C LEU A 93 -3.37 0.22 10.55
N VAL A 94 -2.92 -0.72 11.39
CA VAL A 94 -2.77 -2.16 11.06
C VAL A 94 -4.04 -2.73 10.44
N GLU A 95 -5.20 -2.53 11.07
CA GLU A 95 -6.47 -3.10 10.62
C GLU A 95 -6.87 -2.53 9.25
N ALA A 96 -6.81 -1.20 9.10
CA ALA A 96 -7.16 -0.52 7.86
C ALA A 96 -6.25 -0.94 6.69
N LEU A 97 -4.93 -0.95 6.92
CA LEU A 97 -3.94 -1.36 5.91
C LEU A 97 -4.14 -2.82 5.48
N THR A 98 -4.42 -3.71 6.44
CA THR A 98 -4.70 -5.12 6.15
C THR A 98 -5.97 -5.27 5.31
N ALA A 99 -7.06 -4.62 5.72
CA ALA A 99 -8.34 -4.71 5.04
C ALA A 99 -8.30 -4.13 3.62
N GLN A 100 -7.65 -2.98 3.44
CA GLN A 100 -7.52 -2.32 2.14
C GLN A 100 -6.69 -3.17 1.17
N CYS A 101 -5.56 -3.71 1.62
CA CYS A 101 -4.76 -4.59 0.77
C CYS A 101 -5.49 -5.89 0.43
N ALA A 102 -6.23 -6.49 1.37
CA ALA A 102 -7.06 -7.67 1.08
C ALA A 102 -8.17 -7.37 0.05
N ALA A 103 -8.86 -6.23 0.18
CA ALA A 103 -9.91 -5.83 -0.75
C ALA A 103 -9.39 -5.59 -2.17
N THR A 104 -8.16 -5.11 -2.30
CA THR A 104 -7.51 -4.87 -3.62
C THR A 104 -6.92 -6.12 -4.27
N LEU A 105 -6.76 -7.21 -3.50
CA LEU A 105 -6.24 -8.50 -3.97
C LEU A 105 -7.36 -9.50 -4.31
N ALA A 106 -8.63 -9.16 -4.04
CA ALA A 106 -9.76 -10.00 -4.40
C ALA A 106 -10.02 -9.97 -5.92
N PRO A 107 -10.26 -11.13 -6.56
CA PRO A 107 -10.45 -11.25 -8.01
C PRO A 107 -11.75 -10.62 -8.53
#